data_AF-A0A6G9YBE8-F1
#
_entry.id   AF-A0A6G9YBE8-F1
#
_cell.length_a   1.000
_cell.length_b   1.000
_cell.length_c   1.000
_cell.angle_alpha   90.00
_cell.angle_beta   90.00
_cell.angle_gamma   90.00
#
_symmetry.space_group_name_H-M   'P 1'
#
loop_
_entity.id
_entity.type
_entity.pdbx_description
1 polymer ?
#
loop_
_entity_poly.entity_id
_entity_poly.type
_entity_poly.pdbx_seq_one_letter_code
_entity_poly.pdbx_strand_id
1 'polypeptide(L)'
;MAKSRKVSVTMPAELADTLTRWAEDGRILSVSGYIAESVRARIGRDVSLARLEEVFGAKPPADALAKVLRRLGRPDLIDGAA
;
A
#
# COMPACT_ATOMS: atom_id res chain seq x y z
N MET A 1 -11.28 -15.55 -14.47
CA MET A 1 -11.59 -14.45 -13.55
C MET A 1 -11.32 -14.91 -12.13
N ALA A 2 -10.58 -14.17 -11.32
CA ALA A 2 -10.37 -14.54 -9.91
C ALA A 2 -11.72 -14.54 -9.17
N LYS A 3 -11.93 -15.50 -8.26
CA LYS A 3 -13.20 -15.65 -7.54
C LYS A 3 -13.32 -14.56 -6.47
N SER A 4 -14.29 -13.67 -6.62
CA SER A 4 -14.60 -12.64 -5.61
C SER A 4 -15.53 -13.19 -4.52
N ARG A 5 -15.30 -12.79 -3.26
CA ARG A 5 -16.17 -13.10 -2.11
C ARG A 5 -16.71 -11.80 -1.52
N LYS A 6 -18.01 -11.73 -1.27
CA LYS A 6 -18.62 -10.57 -0.57
C LYS A 6 -18.17 -10.58 0.89
N VAL A 7 -17.69 -9.43 1.36
CA VAL A 7 -17.28 -9.19 2.74
C VAL A 7 -18.01 -7.93 3.21
N SER A 8 -18.70 -8.00 4.35
CA SER A 8 -19.30 -6.84 4.99
C SER A 8 -18.28 -6.21 5.94
N VAL A 9 -18.09 -4.90 5.86
CA VAL A 9 -17.17 -4.14 6.70
C VAL A 9 -17.89 -2.96 7.33
N THR A 10 -17.51 -2.62 8.56
CA THR A 10 -17.95 -1.41 9.25
C THR A 10 -16.86 -0.36 9.15
N MET A 11 -17.22 0.87 8.81
CA MET A 11 -16.31 2.01 8.73
C MET A 11 -17.03 3.29 9.17
N PRO A 12 -16.29 4.37 9.49
CA PRO A 12 -16.88 5.69 9.73
C PRO A 12 -17.77 6.14 8.57
N ALA A 13 -18.94 6.70 8.90
CA ALA A 13 -19.95 7.08 7.91
C ALA A 13 -19.40 8.09 6.90
N GLU A 14 -18.58 9.02 7.38
CA GLU A 14 -17.97 10.10 6.62
C GLU A 14 -17.04 9.55 5.52
N LEU A 15 -16.35 8.44 5.80
CA LEU A 15 -15.51 7.75 4.83
C LEU A 15 -16.35 6.98 3.81
N ALA A 16 -17.40 6.29 4.25
CA ALA A 16 -18.31 5.59 3.34
C ALA A 16 -18.99 6.57 2.36
N ASP A 17 -19.44 7.72 2.86
CA ASP A 17 -20.04 8.78 2.07
C ASP A 17 -19.04 9.36 1.07
N THR A 18 -17.80 9.61 1.51
CA THR A 18 -16.75 10.13 0.63
C THR A 18 -16.45 9.16 -0.51
N LEU A 19 -16.28 7.87 -0.22
CA LEU A 19 -16.02 6.85 -1.24
C LEU A 19 -17.20 6.70 -2.21
N THR A 20 -18.43 6.79 -1.70
CA THR A 20 -19.63 6.74 -2.52
C THR A 20 -19.68 7.93 -3.48
N ARG A 21 -19.47 9.15 -2.97
CA ARG A 21 -19.40 10.37 -3.81
C ARG A 21 -18.30 10.27 -4.87
N TRP A 22 -17.12 9.75 -4.53
CA TRP A 22 -16.05 9.58 -5.52
C TRP A 22 -16.40 8.59 -6.63
N ALA A 23 -17.20 7.57 -6.34
CA ALA A 23 -17.69 6.66 -7.37
C ALA A 23 -18.75 7.34 -8.26
N GLU A 24 -19.66 8.11 -7.66
CA GLU A 24 -20.67 8.90 -8.37
C GLU A 24 -20.05 9.97 -9.29
N ASP A 25 -19.01 10.65 -8.79
CA ASP A 25 -18.23 11.65 -9.54
C ASP A 25 -17.30 11.02 -10.59
N GLY A 26 -17.20 9.69 -10.65
CA GLY A 26 -16.32 8.97 -11.59
C GLY A 26 -14.82 9.05 -11.26
N ARG A 27 -14.44 9.52 -10.07
CA ARG A 27 -13.04 9.56 -9.61
C ARG A 27 -12.47 8.17 -9.36
N ILE A 28 -13.32 7.24 -8.96
CA ILE A 28 -13.00 5.82 -8.81
C ILE A 28 -14.02 4.98 -9.58
N LEU A 29 -13.59 3.84 -10.12
CA LEU A 29 -14.47 2.96 -10.88
C LEU A 29 -15.58 2.34 -10.00
N SER A 30 -15.24 2.00 -8.75
CA SER A 30 -16.17 1.50 -7.74
C SER A 30 -15.54 1.56 -6.35
N VAL A 31 -16.40 1.64 -5.33
CA VAL A 31 -15.99 1.59 -3.92
C VAL A 31 -15.26 0.28 -3.59
N SER A 32 -15.80 -0.86 -4.04
CA SER A 32 -15.20 -2.18 -3.78
C SER A 32 -13.85 -2.35 -4.47
N GLY A 33 -13.68 -1.87 -5.69
CA GLY A 33 -12.40 -1.88 -6.41
C GLY A 33 -11.35 -1.02 -5.71
N TYR A 34 -11.73 0.19 -5.31
CA TYR A 34 -10.83 1.09 -4.58
C TYR A 34 -10.37 0.50 -3.24
N ILE A 35 -11.30 -0.08 -2.47
CA ILE A 35 -10.98 -0.74 -1.20
C ILE A 35 -10.08 -1.95 -1.43
N ALA A 36 -10.38 -2.80 -2.43
CA ALA A 36 -9.59 -3.99 -2.71
C ALA A 36 -8.14 -3.64 -3.07
N GLU A 37 -7.92 -2.65 -3.92
CA GLU A 37 -6.57 -2.20 -4.27
C GLU A 37 -5.83 -1.57 -3.08
N SER A 38 -6.54 -0.77 -2.27
CA SER A 38 -5.96 -0.18 -1.06
C SER A 38 -5.54 -1.25 -0.04
N VAL A 39 -6.38 -2.27 0.18
CA VAL A 39 -6.10 -3.40 1.07
C VAL A 39 -4.94 -4.23 0.53
N ARG A 40 -4.91 -4.52 -0.78
CA ARG A 40 -3.80 -5.24 -1.42
C ARG A 40 -2.48 -4.49 -1.22
N ALA A 41 -2.47 -3.18 -1.44
CA ALA A 41 -1.27 -2.35 -1.25
C ALA A 41 -0.80 -2.35 0.21
N ARG A 42 -1.73 -2.27 1.18
CA ARG A 42 -1.44 -2.37 2.62
C ARG A 42 -0.82 -3.73 2.96
N ILE A 43 -1.46 -4.82 2.56
CA ILE A 43 -0.95 -6.19 2.81
C ILE A 43 0.44 -6.37 2.20
N GLY A 44 0.64 -5.94 0.95
CA GLY A 44 1.94 -6.03 0.29
C GLY A 44 3.03 -5.28 1.05
N ARG A 45 2.72 -4.09 1.59
CA ARG A 45 3.62 -3.33 2.44
C ARG A 45 3.94 -4.06 3.74
N ASP A 46 2.92 -4.52 4.46
CA ASP A 46 3.10 -5.18 5.76
C ASP A 46 3.90 -6.49 5.63
N VAL A 47 3.63 -7.28 4.59
CA VAL A 47 4.41 -8.50 4.28
C VAL A 47 5.85 -8.16 3.91
N SER A 48 6.07 -7.11 3.12
CA SER A 48 7.42 -6.69 2.75
C SER A 48 8.20 -6.20 3.95
N LEU A 49 7.56 -5.43 4.84
CA LEU A 49 8.18 -4.96 6.08
C LEU A 49 8.53 -6.12 7.01
N ALA A 50 7.60 -7.05 7.24
CA ALA A 50 7.86 -8.23 8.06
C ALA A 50 9.04 -9.05 7.51
N ARG A 51 9.14 -9.18 6.18
CA ARG A 51 10.27 -9.88 5.56
C ARG A 51 11.59 -9.12 5.67
N LEU A 52 11.55 -7.79 5.60
CA LEU A 52 12.74 -6.98 5.86
C LEU A 52 13.18 -7.11 7.32
N GLU A 53 12.24 -7.11 8.27
CA GLU A 53 12.53 -7.34 9.68
C GLU A 53 13.11 -8.73 9.94
N GLU A 54 12.58 -9.77 9.29
CA GLU A 54 13.12 -11.14 9.38
C GLU A 54 14.56 -11.25 8.85
N VAL A 55 14.84 -10.61 7.70
CA VAL A 55 16.16 -10.70 7.04
C VAL A 55 17.21 -9.83 7.72
N PHE A 56 16.83 -8.63 8.18
CA PHE A 56 17.77 -7.64 8.68
C PHE A 56 17.76 -7.47 10.20
N GLY A 57 16.75 -7.98 10.91
CA GLY A 57 16.62 -7.88 12.38
C GLY A 57 16.43 -6.45 12.93
N ALA A 58 16.57 -5.42 12.09
CA ALA A 58 16.47 -3.98 12.38
C ALA A 58 16.43 -3.17 11.05
N LYS A 59 16.47 -1.82 11.12
CA LYS A 59 16.58 -0.93 9.95
C LYS A 59 17.72 -1.43 9.04
N PRO A 60 17.46 -1.67 7.73
CA PRO A 60 18.50 -2.13 6.81
C PRO A 60 19.70 -1.19 6.83
N PRO A 61 20.95 -1.73 6.76
CA PRO A 61 22.15 -0.91 6.62
C PRO A 61 21.99 0.09 5.47
N ALA A 62 22.39 1.34 5.69
CA ALA A 62 22.15 2.43 4.73
C ALA A 62 22.80 2.18 3.36
N ASP A 63 23.92 1.46 3.33
CA ASP A 63 24.61 1.08 2.09
C ASP A 63 23.82 0.02 1.30
N ALA A 64 23.20 -0.94 1.98
CA ALA A 64 22.34 -1.96 1.37
C ALA A 64 21.09 -1.32 0.76
N LEU A 65 20.47 -0.38 1.48
CA LEU A 65 19.33 0.38 0.98
C LEU A 65 19.72 1.24 -0.23
N ALA A 66 20.85 1.95 -0.17
CA ALA A 66 21.35 2.76 -1.28
C ALA A 66 21.63 1.94 -2.55
N LYS A 67 22.16 0.71 -2.43
CA LYS A 67 22.37 -0.20 -3.56
C LYS A 67 21.05 -0.62 -4.22
N VAL A 68 20.04 -0.96 -3.42
CA VAL A 68 18.71 -1.33 -3.93
C VAL A 68 18.03 -0.15 -4.61
N LEU A 69 18.05 1.03 -3.99
CA LEU A 69 17.44 2.24 -4.53
C LEU A 69 18.07 2.65 -5.87
N ARG A 70 19.40 2.55 -6.01
CA ARG A 70 20.06 2.75 -7.31
C ARG A 70 19.60 1.74 -8.36
N ARG A 71 19.46 0.46 -8.01
CA ARG A 71 18.98 -0.59 -8.92
C ARG A 71 17.52 -0.36 -9.35
N LEU A 72 16.70 0.20 -8.48
CA LEU A 72 15.30 0.56 -8.77
C LEU A 72 15.16 1.89 -9.52
N GLY A 73 16.27 2.58 -9.83
CA GLY A 73 16.24 3.90 -10.47
C GLY A 73 15.64 4.99 -9.57
N ARG A 74 15.69 4.80 -8.24
CA ARG A 74 15.17 5.73 -7.23
C ARG A 74 16.27 6.26 -6.28
N PRO A 75 17.39 6.81 -6.79
CA PRO A 75 18.43 7.36 -5.94
C PRO A 75 17.98 8.59 -5.15
N ASP A 76 16.90 9.25 -5.57
CA ASP A 76 16.25 10.40 -4.91
C ASP A 76 15.79 10.10 -3.48
N LEU A 77 15.58 8.83 -3.14
CA LEU A 77 15.09 8.41 -1.83
C LEU A 77 16.20 8.14 -0.80
N ILE A 78 17.47 8.35 -1.16
CA ILE A 78 18.62 8.08 -0.27
C ILE A 78 18.74 9.15 0.83
N ASP A 79 18.40 10.41 0.54
CA ASP A 79 18.65 11.55 1.43
C ASP A 79 17.46 11.90 2.37
N GLY A 80 16.31 11.24 2.20
CA GLY A 80 15.10 11.49 2.99
C GLY A 80 15.02 10.78 4.36
N ALA A 81 16.11 10.15 4.80
CA ALA A 81 16.17 9.32 6.01
C ALA A 81 17.11 9.87 7.10
N ALA A 82 17.27 11.21 7.14
CA ALA A 82 17.95 11.94 8.22
C ALA A 82 16.99 12.21 9.39
#